data_AF-A0A1H5SIH3-F1
#
_entry.id   AF-A0A1H5SIH3-F1
#
_cell.length_a   1.000
_cell.length_b   1.000
_cell.length_c   1.000
_cell.angle_alpha   90.00
_cell.angle_beta   90.00
_cell.angle_gamma   90.00
#
_symmetry.space_group_name_H-M   'P 1'
#
loop_
_entity.id
_entity.type
_entity.pdbx_description
1 polymer ?
#
loop_
_entity_poly.entity_id
_entity_poly.type
_entity_poly.pdbx_seq_one_letter_code
_entity_poly.pdbx_strand_id
1 'polypeptide(L)'
;MAIGTCRIPVIPEWEGREAFPEEILHSSTFKRTQDYAKKHVFVIGSGNSAAEIASRLTEYVSSVTMSVRTLPHFLPKRIFGIPIVGLGIGLRHLNCWSDTENLRPDGACAKYCWSHSTE
;
A
#
# COMPACT_ATOMS: atom_id res chain seq x y z
N MET A 1 -14.49 5.84 -24.89
CA MET A 1 -14.20 7.02 -24.04
C MET A 1 -12.93 6.73 -23.22
N ALA A 2 -12.05 7.71 -23.04
CA ALA A 2 -10.80 7.59 -22.29
C ALA A 2 -10.81 8.47 -21.02
N ILE A 3 -11.73 8.20 -20.09
CA ILE A 3 -11.99 9.04 -18.90
C ILE A 3 -11.23 8.60 -17.63
N GLY A 4 -10.53 7.46 -17.66
CA GLY A 4 -9.82 6.88 -16.51
C GLY A 4 -10.76 6.31 -15.43
N THR A 5 -10.27 5.35 -14.64
CA THR A 5 -11.08 4.66 -13.61
C THR A 5 -10.92 5.23 -12.20
N CYS A 6 -9.84 5.99 -11.93
CA CYS A 6 -9.50 6.48 -10.58
C CYS A 6 -9.86 7.95 -10.35
N ARG A 7 -10.87 8.49 -11.04
CA ARG A 7 -11.22 9.92 -10.98
C ARG A 7 -12.06 10.30 -9.75
N ILE A 8 -12.93 9.39 -9.30
CA ILE A 8 -13.89 9.65 -8.22
C ILE A 8 -13.27 9.13 -6.91
N PRO A 9 -12.98 10.01 -5.92
CA PRO A 9 -12.47 9.58 -4.63
C PRO A 9 -13.55 8.80 -3.85
N VAL A 10 -13.11 7.79 -3.10
CA VAL A 10 -13.99 6.99 -2.25
C VAL A 10 -13.49 7.09 -0.82
N ILE A 11 -14.29 7.71 0.04
CA ILE A 11 -14.07 7.71 1.48
C ILE A 11 -15.21 6.89 2.09
N PRO A 12 -14.94 5.75 2.74
CA PRO A 12 -15.99 4.93 3.33
C PRO A 12 -16.64 5.65 4.51
N GLU A 13 -17.88 5.29 4.84
CA GLU A 13 -18.50 5.67 6.10
C GLU A 13 -18.13 4.65 7.19
N TRP A 14 -17.91 5.12 8.41
CA TRP A 14 -17.69 4.27 9.58
C TRP A 14 -18.21 4.94 10.85
N GLU A 15 -18.53 4.13 11.85
CA GLU A 15 -19.04 4.61 13.13
C GLU A 15 -18.02 5.51 13.83
N GLY A 16 -18.48 6.67 14.32
CA GLY A 16 -17.61 7.65 15.00
C GLY A 16 -16.79 8.54 14.07
N ARG A 17 -16.99 8.46 12.73
CA ARG A 17 -16.31 9.34 11.77
C ARG A 17 -16.56 10.82 12.05
N GLU A 18 -17.81 11.21 12.33
CA GLU A 18 -18.19 12.60 12.61
C GLU A 18 -17.64 13.12 13.95
N ALA A 19 -17.36 12.20 14.88
CA ALA A 19 -16.78 12.54 16.17
C ALA A 19 -15.26 12.76 16.11
N PHE A 20 -14.61 12.41 14.99
CA PHE A 20 -13.19 12.64 14.81
C PHE A 20 -12.95 14.14 14.58
N PRO A 21 -12.24 14.83 15.50
CA PRO A 21 -12.18 16.30 15.49
C PRO A 21 -11.22 16.85 14.43
N GLU A 22 -10.37 16.00 13.87
CA GLU A 22 -9.31 16.38 12.96
C GLU A 22 -9.68 16.15 11.49
N GLU A 23 -8.85 16.69 10.60
CA GLU A 23 -9.07 16.64 9.16
C GLU A 23 -8.93 15.21 8.59
N ILE A 24 -9.91 14.77 7.81
CA ILE A 24 -9.89 13.52 7.05
C ILE A 24 -9.79 13.86 5.56
N LEU A 25 -8.77 13.34 4.89
CA LEU A 25 -8.50 13.63 3.48
C LEU A 25 -8.35 12.35 2.66
N HIS A 26 -8.82 12.40 1.41
CA HIS A 26 -8.52 11.36 0.43
C HIS A 26 -7.17 11.65 -0.25
N SER A 27 -6.47 10.61 -0.71
CA SER A 27 -5.18 10.76 -1.40
C SER A 27 -5.22 11.69 -2.62
N SER A 28 -6.38 11.80 -3.29
CA SER A 28 -6.58 12.69 -4.44
C SER A 28 -6.53 14.17 -4.11
N THR A 29 -6.74 14.56 -2.84
CA THR A 29 -6.67 15.97 -2.40
C THR A 29 -5.34 16.29 -1.73
N PHE A 30 -4.51 15.29 -1.43
CA PHE A 30 -3.19 15.46 -0.87
C PHE A 30 -2.25 16.17 -1.85
N LYS A 31 -1.55 17.21 -1.39
CA LYS A 31 -0.67 18.03 -2.25
C LYS A 31 0.75 18.17 -1.71
N ARG A 32 0.90 18.65 -0.47
CA ARG A 32 2.19 18.98 0.12
C ARG A 32 2.30 18.36 1.51
N THR A 33 3.44 17.74 1.79
CA THR A 33 3.73 17.15 3.11
C THR A 33 3.95 18.20 4.18
N GLN A 34 4.50 19.36 3.81
CA GLN A 34 4.86 20.43 4.74
C GLN A 34 3.63 21.02 5.44
N ASP A 35 2.45 20.92 4.84
CA ASP A 35 1.18 21.37 5.42
C ASP A 35 0.81 20.56 6.69
N TYR A 36 1.46 19.40 6.91
CA TYR A 36 1.27 18.52 8.07
C TYR A 36 2.49 18.48 9.00
N ALA A 37 3.42 19.44 8.87
CA ALA A 37 4.64 19.46 9.66
C ALA A 37 4.36 19.35 11.17
N LYS A 38 5.12 18.50 11.87
CA LYS A 38 4.99 18.22 13.31
C LYS A 38 3.65 17.58 13.76
N LYS A 39 2.75 17.21 12.84
CA LYS A 39 1.53 16.46 13.18
C LYS A 39 1.82 14.96 13.32
N HIS A 40 0.92 14.24 13.98
CA HIS A 40 0.87 12.78 13.91
C HIS A 40 -0.12 12.39 12.82
N VAL A 41 0.32 11.66 11.80
CA VAL A 41 -0.50 11.37 10.61
C VAL A 41 -0.83 9.89 10.53
N PHE A 42 -2.12 9.60 10.34
CA PHE A 42 -2.63 8.25 10.16
C PHE A 42 -3.00 8.03 8.69
N VAL A 43 -2.37 7.07 8.04
CA VAL A 43 -2.59 6.72 6.63
C VAL A 43 -3.36 5.40 6.55
N ILE A 44 -4.50 5.43 5.88
CA ILE A 44 -5.36 4.25 5.70
C ILE A 44 -5.16 3.70 4.28
N GLY A 45 -4.83 2.42 4.18
CA GLY A 45 -4.70 1.68 2.91
C GLY A 45 -3.27 1.28 2.56
N SER A 46 -3.16 0.29 1.67
CA SER A 46 -1.90 -0.32 1.23
C SER A 46 -1.59 -0.11 -0.27
N GLY A 47 -2.32 0.78 -0.94
CA GLY A 47 -2.09 1.10 -2.35
C GLY A 47 -0.82 1.91 -2.59
N ASN A 48 -0.38 2.00 -3.85
CA ASN A 48 0.82 2.75 -4.23
C ASN A 48 0.80 4.21 -3.73
N SER A 49 -0.34 4.89 -3.86
CA SER A 49 -0.49 6.26 -3.36
C SER A 49 -0.30 6.36 -1.85
N ALA A 50 -0.82 5.40 -1.08
CA ALA A 50 -0.66 5.38 0.37
C ALA A 50 0.81 5.20 0.77
N ALA A 51 1.52 4.26 0.13
CA ALA A 51 2.94 4.03 0.37
C ALA A 51 3.80 5.25 -0.01
N GLU A 52 3.52 5.90 -1.14
CA GLU A 52 4.25 7.10 -1.57
C GLU A 52 3.99 8.29 -0.65
N ILE A 53 2.73 8.53 -0.27
CA ILE A 53 2.35 9.59 0.66
C ILE A 53 3.00 9.35 2.03
N ALA A 54 2.90 8.13 2.58
CA ALA A 54 3.52 7.77 3.85
C ALA A 54 5.04 8.00 3.81
N SER A 55 5.71 7.54 2.75
CA SER A 55 7.16 7.74 2.57
C SER A 55 7.57 9.20 2.46
N ARG A 56 6.72 10.09 1.93
CA ARG A 56 7.02 11.53 1.88
C ARG A 56 6.75 12.21 3.22
N LEU A 57 5.74 11.75 3.96
CA LEU A 57 5.38 12.33 5.25
C LEU A 57 6.48 12.14 6.30
N THR A 58 7.19 11.01 6.28
CA THR A 58 8.23 10.69 7.27
C THR A 58 9.35 11.74 7.37
N GLU A 59 9.54 12.58 6.35
CA GLU A 59 10.54 13.66 6.37
C GLU A 59 10.09 14.92 7.14
N TYR A 60 8.79 15.13 7.32
CA TYR A 60 8.23 16.41 7.80
C TYR A 60 7.35 16.29 9.06
N VAL A 61 6.74 15.13 9.30
CA VAL A 61 5.76 14.95 10.38
C VAL A 61 6.37 14.30 11.62
N SER A 62 5.69 14.39 12.75
CA SER A 62 6.18 13.82 14.02
C SER A 62 6.11 12.30 14.04
N SER A 63 5.04 11.72 13.48
CA SER A 63 4.97 10.28 13.25
C SER A 63 4.00 9.95 12.11
N VAL A 64 4.25 8.81 11.46
CA VAL A 64 3.36 8.22 10.46
C VAL A 64 2.95 6.84 10.95
N THR A 65 1.65 6.60 11.05
CA THR A 65 1.09 5.27 11.36
C THR A 65 0.24 4.82 10.19
N MET A 66 0.42 3.58 9.75
CA MET A 66 -0.33 3.01 8.62
C MET A 66 -1.28 1.92 9.11
N SER A 67 -2.53 1.97 8.64
CA SER A 67 -3.50 0.89 8.82
C SER A 67 -3.80 0.22 7.49
N VAL A 68 -3.57 -1.10 7.42
CA VAL A 68 -3.75 -1.92 6.23
C VAL A 68 -4.64 -3.11 6.55
N ARG A 69 -5.58 -3.43 5.66
CA ARG A 69 -6.44 -4.62 5.81
C ARG A 69 -5.69 -5.91 5.53
N THR A 70 -4.89 -5.89 4.46
CA THR A 70 -4.07 -7.01 4.01
C THR A 70 -2.67 -6.48 3.76
N LEU A 71 -1.66 -7.21 4.26
CA LEU A 71 -0.26 -6.81 4.09
C LEU A 71 0.08 -6.79 2.59
N PRO A 72 0.56 -5.66 2.04
CA PRO A 72 1.04 -5.63 0.67
C PRO A 72 2.44 -6.26 0.56
N HIS A 73 2.80 -6.69 -0.65
CA HIS A 73 4.17 -7.08 -0.95
C HIS A 73 5.04 -5.82 -1.13
N PHE A 74 5.97 -5.60 -0.22
CA PHE A 74 6.95 -4.52 -0.35
C PHE A 74 8.12 -4.99 -1.20
N LEU A 75 8.24 -4.43 -2.40
CA LEU A 75 9.36 -4.69 -3.29
C LEU A 75 10.18 -3.40 -3.47
N PRO A 76 11.52 -3.49 -3.40
CA PRO A 76 12.36 -2.34 -3.69
C PRO A 76 12.20 -1.93 -5.16
N LYS A 77 12.26 -0.63 -5.43
CA LYS A 77 12.17 -0.10 -6.81
C LYS A 77 13.30 -0.60 -7.70
N ARG A 78 14.44 -0.98 -7.11
CA ARG A 78 15.63 -1.48 -7.79
C ARG A 78 16.21 -2.69 -7.05
N ILE A 79 16.65 -3.68 -7.82
CA ILE A 79 17.38 -4.85 -7.33
C ILE A 79 18.75 -4.83 -8.04
N PHE A 80 19.85 -4.83 -7.28
CA PHE A 80 21.22 -4.70 -7.84
C PHE A 80 21.39 -3.52 -8.82
N GLY A 81 20.76 -2.38 -8.55
CA GLY A 81 20.80 -1.18 -9.39
C GLY A 81 19.84 -1.21 -10.60
N ILE A 82 19.30 -2.37 -10.95
CA ILE A 82 18.37 -2.57 -12.06
C ILE A 82 16.94 -2.25 -11.60
N PRO A 83 16.17 -1.40 -12.32
CA PRO A 83 14.75 -1.21 -12.03
C PRO A 83 13.99 -2.54 -12.08
N ILE A 84 13.14 -2.80 -11.08
CA ILE A 84 12.41 -4.09 -11.00
C ILE A 84 11.54 -4.35 -12.24
N VAL A 85 11.00 -3.29 -12.84
CA VAL A 85 10.26 -3.35 -14.12
C VAL A 85 11.17 -3.80 -15.26
N GLY A 86 12.40 -3.29 -15.31
CA GLY A 86 13.41 -3.70 -16.29
C GLY A 86 13.83 -5.15 -16.11
N LEU A 87 13.98 -5.59 -14.85
CA LEU A 87 14.24 -6.99 -14.53
C LEU A 87 13.08 -7.88 -15.00
N GLY A 88 11.82 -7.50 -14.74
CA GLY A 88 10.65 -8.24 -15.21
C GLY A 88 10.57 -8.34 -16.74
N ILE A 89 10.88 -7.26 -17.46
CA ILE A 89 10.95 -7.26 -18.93
C ILE A 89 12.07 -8.19 -19.43
N GLY A 90 13.22 -8.23 -18.75
CA GLY A 90 14.35 -9.09 -19.09
C GLY A 90 14.08 -10.57 -18.82
N LEU A 91 13.41 -10.87 -17.71
CA LEU A 91 13.05 -12.23 -17.29
C LEU A 91 11.74 -12.73 -17.91
N ARG A 92 11.06 -11.94 -18.74
CA ARG A 92 9.76 -12.29 -19.37
C ARG A 92 9.78 -13.59 -20.19
N HIS A 93 10.97 -14.01 -20.63
CA HIS A 93 11.17 -15.22 -21.42
C HIS A 93 11.48 -16.46 -20.57
N LEU A 94 11.75 -16.26 -19.27
CA LEU A 94 11.94 -17.34 -18.31
C LEU A 94 10.57 -17.67 -17.70
N ASN A 95 9.75 -18.40 -18.45
CA ASN A 95 8.43 -18.88 -18.00
C ASN A 95 8.55 -19.98 -16.94
N CYS A 96 9.01 -19.64 -15.74
CA CYS A 96 8.90 -20.50 -14.56
C CYS A 96 8.20 -19.81 -13.38
N TRP A 97 7.57 -18.65 -13.59
CA TRP A 97 6.94 -17.87 -12.53
C TRP A 97 5.51 -17.42 -12.82
N SER A 98 4.84 -18.07 -13.79
CA SER A 98 3.40 -17.91 -14.02
C SER A 98 2.67 -19.21 -13.69
N ASP A 99 2.75 -19.64 -12.43
CA ASP A 99 1.85 -20.66 -11.87
C ASP A 99 1.40 -20.21 -10.47
N THR A 100 0.85 -19.00 -10.38
CA THR A 100 -0.13 -18.66 -9.33
C THR A 100 -1.57 -18.95 -9.76
N GLU A 101 -1.77 -19.55 -10.94
CA GLU A 101 -3.06 -20.00 -11.48
C GLU A 101 -3.32 -21.51 -11.29
N ASN A 102 -2.66 -22.18 -10.33
CA ASN A 102 -3.12 -23.47 -9.83
C ASN A 102 -3.95 -23.30 -8.55
N LEU A 103 -5.04 -22.54 -8.68
CA LEU A 103 -6.24 -22.69 -7.86
C LEU A 103 -6.81 -24.07 -8.16
N ARG A 104 -6.41 -25.08 -7.39
CA ARG A 104 -7.15 -26.34 -7.32
C ARG A 104 -8.59 -26.03 -6.85
N PRO A 105 -9.61 -26.72 -7.40
CA PRO A 105 -11.02 -26.42 -7.15
C PRO A 105 -11.51 -26.80 -5.74
N ASP A 106 -10.63 -27.28 -4.87
CA ASP A 106 -10.93 -27.78 -3.52
C ASP A 106 -10.16 -27.02 -2.42
N GLY A 107 -10.33 -25.69 -2.38
CA GLY A 107 -10.52 -24.92 -1.14
C GLY A 107 -9.54 -25.03 0.05
N ALA A 108 -8.40 -25.70 -0.06
CA ALA A 108 -7.45 -25.83 1.04
C ALA A 108 -6.01 -25.80 0.52
N CYS A 109 -5.34 -24.66 0.70
CA CYS A 109 -3.89 -24.65 0.77
C CYS A 109 -3.45 -24.04 2.10
N ALA A 110 -2.99 -24.94 2.95
CA ALA A 110 -2.56 -24.70 4.31
C ALA A 110 -1.20 -23.97 4.35
N LYS A 111 -1.12 -23.02 5.28
CA LYS A 111 -0.03 -22.87 6.26
C LYS A 111 1.39 -22.62 5.73
N TYR A 112 1.79 -21.35 5.77
CA TYR A 112 3.02 -20.94 6.47
C TYR A 112 2.55 -20.32 7.80
N CYS A 113 2.34 -21.12 8.84
CA CYS A 113 3.31 -21.46 9.90
C CYS A 113 3.84 -20.22 10.65
N TRP A 114 3.10 -19.89 11.70
CA TRP A 114 3.51 -19.05 12.83
C TRP A 114 4.42 -19.86 13.76
N SER A 115 5.56 -19.31 14.18
CA SER A 115 6.50 -19.85 15.20
C SER A 115 7.72 -18.90 15.25
N HIS A 116 8.14 -18.21 16.32
CA HIS A 116 8.02 -18.29 17.79
C HIS A 116 7.84 -16.85 18.36
N SER A 117 7.01 -16.56 19.36
CA SER A 117 7.21 -16.74 20.82
C SER A 117 8.56 -16.24 21.36
N THR A 118 8.55 -15.13 22.10
CA THR A 118 8.93 -15.05 23.52
C THR A 118 8.66 -13.63 24.04
N GLU A 119 7.97 -13.58 25.18
CA GLU A 119 7.97 -12.55 26.26
C GLU A 119 7.83 -11.06 25.93
#